data_AF-A0A6L7Q1X1-F1
#
_entry.id   AF-A0A6L7Q1X1-F1
#
_cell.length_a   1.000
_cell.length_b   1.000
_cell.length_c   1.000
_cell.angle_alpha   90.00
_cell.angle_beta   90.00
_cell.angle_gamma   90.00
#
_symmetry.space_group_name_H-M   'P 1'
#
loop_
_entity.id
_entity.type
_entity.pdbx_description
1 polymer ?
#
loop_
_entity_poly.entity_id
_entity_poly.type
_entity_poly.pdbx_seq_one_letter_code
_entity_poly.pdbx_strand_id
1 'polypeptide(L)' 'MHSEADYDNALARVNQLMDELSGPDGQIDDENHQSRIELDSLVTLIEEYECEHHPIGIPDRTAAI' A
#
# COMPACT_ATOMS: atom_id res chain seq x y z
N MET A 1 -1.49 -5.73 10.78
CA MET A 1 -1.13 -6.96 10.06
C MET A 1 -0.40 -7.91 10.99
N HIS A 2 -0.47 -9.21 10.76
CA HIS A 2 0.20 -10.18 11.64
C HIS A 2 1.10 -11.18 10.92
N SER A 3 1.09 -11.22 9.59
CA SER A 3 1.90 -12.15 8.80
C SER A 3 2.23 -11.58 7.40
N GLU A 4 3.28 -12.10 6.78
CA GLU A 4 3.70 -11.74 5.41
C GLU A 4 2.58 -12.01 4.38
N ALA A 5 1.74 -13.03 4.62
CA ALA A 5 0.56 -13.32 3.81
C ALA A 5 -0.54 -12.24 3.91
N ASP A 6 -0.67 -11.56 5.06
CA ASP A 6 -1.59 -10.42 5.20
C ASP A 6 -1.05 -9.21 4.43
N TYR A 7 0.26 -9.00 4.49
CA TYR A 7 0.97 -7.95 3.76
C TYR A 7 0.83 -8.11 2.24
N ASP A 8 1.09 -9.31 1.72
CA ASP A 8 0.95 -9.62 0.29
C ASP A 8 -0.51 -9.45 -0.18
N ASN A 9 -1.49 -9.90 0.63
CA ASN A 9 -2.91 -9.68 0.33
C ASN A 9 -3.29 -8.19 0.32
N ALA A 10 -2.79 -7.41 1.27
CA ALA A 10 -3.08 -5.99 1.31
C ALA A 10 -2.45 -5.24 0.13
N LEU A 11 -1.22 -5.60 -0.28
CA LEU A 11 -0.61 -5.06 -1.49
C LEU A 11 -1.40 -5.40 -2.75
N ALA A 12 -1.89 -6.64 -2.86
CA ALA A 12 -2.75 -7.04 -3.97
C ALA A 12 -4.07 -6.25 -3.96
N ARG A 13 -4.65 -6.02 -2.78
CA ARG A 13 -5.90 -5.26 -2.62
C ARG A 13 -5.71 -3.77 -2.91
N VAL A 14 -4.61 -3.16 -2.48
CA VAL A 14 -4.23 -1.78 -2.81
C VAL A 14 -4.11 -1.61 -4.32
N ASN A 15 -3.46 -2.54 -5.03
CA ASN A 15 -3.36 -2.49 -6.49
C ASN A 15 -4.73 -2.59 -7.16
N GLN A 16 -5.61 -3.47 -6.68
CA GLN A 16 -6.99 -3.55 -7.18
C GLN A 16 -7.76 -2.25 -6.95
N LEU A 17 -7.69 -1.70 -5.74
CA LEU A 17 -8.37 -0.44 -5.42
C LEU A 17 -7.83 0.74 -6.25
N MET A 18 -6.53 0.78 -6.54
CA MET A 18 -5.96 1.78 -7.45
C MET A 18 -6.46 1.62 -8.88
N ASP A 19 -6.63 0.38 -9.37
CA ASP A 19 -7.21 0.10 -10.68
C ASP A 19 -8.71 0.45 -10.72
N GLU A 20 -9.46 0.11 -9.68
CA GLU A 20 -10.89 0.46 -9.53
C GLU A 20 -11.11 1.98 -9.46
N LEU A 21 -10.19 2.71 -8.82
CA LEU A 21 -10.22 4.17 -8.72
C LEU A 21 -9.69 4.85 -9.98
N SER A 22 -8.77 4.22 -10.70
CA SER A 22 -8.27 4.69 -11.98
C SER A 22 -9.21 4.18 -13.07
N GLY A 23 -10.31 4.90 -13.31
CA GLY A 23 -11.25 4.55 -14.38
C GLY A 23 -10.55 4.34 -15.74
N PRO A 24 -11.28 3.90 -16.79
CA PRO A 24 -10.70 3.41 -18.06
C PRO A 24 -9.80 4.40 -18.82
N ASP A 25 -9.72 5.66 -18.38
CA ASP A 25 -8.89 6.72 -18.95
C ASP A 25 -7.85 7.29 -17.95
N GLY A 26 -7.61 6.60 -16.82
CA GLY A 26 -6.75 7.10 -15.73
C GLY A 26 -7.36 8.27 -14.96
N GLN A 27 -8.66 8.53 -15.14
CA GLN A 27 -9.40 9.49 -14.32
C GLN A 27 -9.68 8.88 -12.96
N ILE A 28 -9.28 9.60 -11.91
CA ILE A 28 -9.61 9.22 -10.54
C ILE A 28 -11.12 9.38 -10.37
N ASP A 29 -11.82 8.26 -10.20
CA ASP A 29 -13.25 8.23 -9.94
C ASP A 29 -13.49 8.64 -8.47
N ASP A 30 -13.72 9.94 -8.25
CA ASP A 30 -13.99 10.51 -6.92
C ASP A 30 -15.33 10.01 -6.32
N GLU A 31 -16.18 9.35 -7.11
CA GLU A 31 -17.47 8.82 -6.64
C GLU A 31 -17.29 7.56 -5.77
N ASN A 32 -16.16 6.86 -5.88
CA ASN A 32 -15.89 5.64 -5.13
C ASN A 32 -15.25 5.92 -3.76
N HIS A 33 -15.95 6.72 -2.94
CA HIS A 33 -15.50 7.17 -1.60
C HIS A 33 -15.11 6.02 -0.67
N GLN A 34 -15.81 4.88 -0.76
CA GLN A 34 -15.54 3.71 0.06
C GLN A 34 -14.19 3.07 -0.26
N SER A 35 -13.88 2.92 -1.57
CA SER A 35 -12.60 2.38 -2.03
C SER A 35 -11.41 3.25 -1.60
N ARG A 36 -11.60 4.57 -1.52
CA ARG A 36 -10.57 5.51 -1.03
C ARG A 36 -10.30 5.36 0.46
N ILE A 37 -11.35 5.20 1.27
CA ILE A 37 -11.21 4.96 2.72
C ILE A 37 -10.51 3.62 2.97
N GLU A 38 -10.86 2.58 2.21
CA GLU A 38 -10.22 1.28 2.29
C GLU A 38 -8.73 1.37 1.89
N LEU A 39 -8.42 2.07 0.80
CA LEU A 39 -7.05 2.31 0.35
C LEU A 39 -6.21 3.00 1.42
N ASP A 40 -6.72 4.09 2.01
CA ASP A 40 -6.04 4.85 3.07
C ASP A 40 -5.77 3.97 4.32
N SER A 41 -6.76 3.16 4.70
CA SER A 41 -6.62 2.22 5.82
C SER A 41 -5.57 1.13 5.53
N LEU A 42 -5.56 0.57 4.32
CA LEU A 42 -4.60 -0.47 3.94
C LEU A 42 -3.18 0.08 3.85
N VAL A 43 -3.00 1.28 3.30
CA VAL A 43 -1.70 1.96 3.25
C VAL A 43 -1.17 2.18 4.66
N THR A 44 -2.01 2.69 5.57
CA THR A 44 -1.61 2.87 6.99
C THR A 44 -1.14 1.55 7.61
N LEU A 45 -1.89 0.45 7.41
CA LEU A 45 -1.53 -0.86 7.96
C LEU A 45 -0.24 -1.43 7.37
N ILE A 46 0.00 -1.19 6.08
CA ILE A 46 1.23 -1.58 5.38
C ILE A 46 2.41 -0.78 5.94
N GLU A 47 2.28 0.54 6.09
CA GLU A 47 3.33 1.40 6.64
C GLU A 47 3.68 1.02 8.08
N GLU A 48 2.68 0.71 8.92
CA GLU A 48 2.90 0.21 10.28
C GLU A 48 3.67 -1.12 10.27
N TYR A 49 3.24 -2.07 9.42
CA TYR A 49 3.91 -3.37 9.29
C TYR A 49 5.34 -3.23 8.77
N GLU A 50 5.57 -2.38 7.77
CA GLU A 50 6.90 -2.08 7.25
C GLU A 50 7.77 -1.38 8.30
N CYS A 51 7.21 -0.51 9.13
CA CYS A 51 7.97 0.11 10.22
C CYS A 51 8.45 -0.92 11.26
N GLU A 52 7.62 -1.93 11.56
CA GLU A 52 7.94 -3.00 12.51
C GLU A 52 8.88 -4.07 11.92
N HIS A 53 8.72 -4.42 10.64
CA HIS A 53 9.42 -5.54 9.98
C HIS A 53 10.53 -5.13 9.01
N HIS A 54 10.43 -3.96 8.40
CA HIS A 54 11.38 -3.37 7.46
C HIS A 54 11.70 -1.92 7.87
N PRO A 55 12.17 -1.67 9.11
CA PRO A 55 12.45 -0.31 9.54
C PRO A 55 13.43 0.30 8.53
N ILE A 56 12.98 1.31 7.78
CA ILE A 56 13.82 2.05 6.82
C ILE A 56 14.81 2.87 7.66
N GLY A 57 15.83 2.19 8.13
CA GLY A 57 16.96 2.77 8.82
C GLY A 57 17.93 3.32 7.79
N ILE A 58 17.63 4.50 7.24
CA ILE A 58 18.61 5.37 6.56
C ILE A 58 19.08 4.75 5.21
N PRO A 59 19.50 5.54 4.19
CA PRO A 59 20.22 4.97 3.06
C PRO A 59 21.39 4.11 3.58
N ASP A 60 21.33 2.83 3.27
CA ASP A 60 22.40 1.87 3.51
C ASP A 60 23.66 2.36 2.80
N ARG A 61 24.60 2.94 3.56
CA ARG A 61 25.92 3.36 3.05
C ARG A 61 26.79 2.16 2.65
N THR A 62 26.30 0.92 2.79
CA THR A 62 27.03 -0.31 2.47
C THR A 62 26.63 -0.96 1.14
N ALA A 63 25.60 -0.44 0.45
CA ALA A 63 25.32 -0.74 -0.96
C ALA A 63 26.23 0.04 -1.94
N ALA A 64 27.42 0.43 -1.49
CA ALA A 64 28.51 0.94 -2.31
C ALA A 64 29.73 0.03 -2.08
N ILE A 65 29.75 -1.11 -2.77
CA ILE A 65 30.97 -1.89 -3.02
C ILE A 65 31.22 -1.90 -4.52
#